data_AF-A0A7L9FGU4-F1
#
_entry.id   AF-A0A7L9FGU4-F1
#
_cell.length_a   1.000
_cell.length_b   1.000
_cell.length_c   1.000
_cell.angle_alpha   90.00
_cell.angle_beta   90.00
_cell.angle_gamma   90.00
#
_symmetry.space_group_name_H-M   'P 1'
#
loop_
_entity.id
_entity.type
_entity.pdbx_description
1 polymer ?
#
loop_
_entity_poly.entity_id
_entity_poly.type
_entity_poly.pdbx_seq_one_letter_code
_entity_poly.pdbx_strand_id
1 'polypeptide(L)' 'MAVVKEVGGLWVCEYCGLKYESRELAESCEAWCRRHRSCNLEIAKHAVGRPLRRLVWK' A
#
# COMPACT_ATOMS: atom_id res chain seq x y z
N MET A 1 1.80 0.90 14.40
CA MET A 1 0.44 1.03 13.84
C MET A 1 0.58 1.26 12.33
N ALA A 2 0.14 0.32 11.50
CA ALA A 2 0.02 0.53 10.06
C ALA A 2 -1.24 1.38 9.81
N VAL A 3 -1.13 2.44 9.01
CA VAL A 3 -2.19 3.43 8.76
C VAL A 3 -2.59 3.32 7.29
N VAL A 4 -3.53 2.41 7.00
CA VAL A 4 -4.07 2.25 5.64
C VAL A 4 -5.29 3.14 5.41
N LYS A 5 -5.51 3.55 4.16
CA LYS A 5 -6.64 4.40 3.77
C LYS A 5 -7.64 3.64 2.89
N GLU A 6 -8.92 3.69 3.22
CA GLU A 6 -9.97 3.11 2.37
C GLU A 6 -10.42 4.12 1.29
N VAL A 7 -10.46 3.69 0.02
CA VAL A 7 -10.92 4.50 -1.11
C VAL A 7 -11.77 3.63 -2.03
N GLY A 8 -13.09 3.83 -1.98
CA GLY A 8 -14.04 3.17 -2.89
C GLY A 8 -14.07 1.65 -2.74
N GLY A 9 -13.94 1.13 -1.51
CA GLY A 9 -13.92 -0.30 -1.20
C GLY A 9 -12.55 -0.97 -1.35
N LEU A 10 -11.49 -0.20 -1.63
CA LEU A 10 -10.11 -0.68 -1.68
C LEU A 10 -9.27 -0.05 -0.58
N TRP A 11 -8.26 -0.77 -0.13
CA TRP A 11 -7.33 -0.36 0.91
C TRP A 11 -6.01 0.10 0.32
N VAL A 12 -5.60 1.30 0.68
CA VAL A 12 -4.45 1.99 0.11
C VAL A 12 -3.36 2.12 1.15
N CYS A 13 -2.14 1.71 0.79
CA CYS A 13 -0.95 2.01 1.58
C CYS A 13 -0.63 3.51 1.45
N GLU A 14 -0.61 4.26 2.55
CA GLU A 14 -0.33 5.70 2.54
C GLU A 14 1.15 5.98 2.22
N TYR A 15 2.04 5.01 2.46
CA TYR A 15 3.46 5.15 2.17
C TYR A 15 3.78 5.07 0.67
N CYS A 16 3.29 4.04 -0.03
CA CYS A 16 3.63 3.80 -1.44
C CYS A 16 2.48 4.06 -2.42
N GLY A 17 1.26 4.24 -1.91
CA GLY A 17 0.06 4.51 -2.71
C GLY A 17 -0.56 3.29 -3.39
N LEU A 18 -0.05 2.07 -3.17
CA LEU A 18 -0.62 0.84 -3.74
C LEU A 18 -2.00 0.55 -3.15
N LYS A 19 -2.90 0.05 -4.00
CA LYS A 19 -4.29 -0.30 -3.63
C LYS A 19 -4.46 -1.81 -3.58
N TYR A 20 -5.19 -2.29 -2.59
CA TYR A 20 -5.43 -3.69 -2.30
C TYR A 20 -6.92 -3.92 -2.06
N GLU A 21 -7.40 -5.11 -2.40
CA GLU A 21 -8.79 -5.52 -2.09
C GLU A 21 -8.97 -5.79 -0.59
N SER A 22 -7.91 -6.30 0.06
CA SER A 22 -7.94 -6.68 1.46
C SER A 22 -7.17 -5.68 2.32
N ARG A 23 -7.76 -5.35 3.47
CA ARG A 23 -7.13 -4.52 4.49
C ARG A 23 -5.79 -5.09 4.96
N GLU A 24 -5.73 -6.40 5.17
CA GLU A 24 -4.55 -7.11 5.65
C GLU A 24 -3.34 -6.98 4.70
N LEU A 25 -3.59 -7.00 3.38
CA LEU A 25 -2.56 -6.79 2.37
C LEU A 25 -2.02 -5.35 2.42
N ALA A 26 -2.92 -4.38 2.54
CA ALA A 26 -2.54 -2.98 2.67
C ALA A 26 -1.76 -2.74 3.98
N GLU A 27 -2.19 -3.32 5.10
CA GLU A 27 -1.55 -3.16 6.41
C GLU A 27 -0.16 -3.81 6.42
N SER A 28 -0.03 -4.99 5.81
CA SER A 28 1.25 -5.65 5.60
C SER A 28 2.17 -4.84 4.70
N CYS A 29 1.65 -4.28 3.60
CA CYS A 29 2.40 -3.41 2.71
C CYS A 29 2.92 -2.19 3.47
N GLU A 30 2.08 -1.52 4.25
CA GLU A 30 2.49 -0.32 4.97
C GLU A 30 3.46 -0.62 6.11
N ALA A 31 3.25 -1.70 6.86
CA ALA A 31 4.17 -2.13 7.90
C ALA A 31 5.57 -2.41 7.31
N TRP A 32 5.62 -3.09 6.17
CA TRP A 32 6.86 -3.33 5.44
C TRP A 32 7.49 -2.03 4.95
N CYS A 33 6.71 -1.19 4.27
CA CYS A 33 7.16 0.07 3.71
C CYS A 33 7.73 1.01 4.77
N ARG A 34 7.09 1.13 5.94
CA ARG A 34 7.60 1.93 7.06
C ARG A 34 8.88 1.37 7.66
N ARG A 35 9.02 0.05 7.73
CA ARG A 35 10.19 -0.62 8.31
C ARG A 35 11.40 -0.59 7.38
N HIS A 36 11.20 -0.87 6.10
CA HIS A 36 12.27 -1.05 5.11
C HIS A 36 12.47 0.15 4.19
N ARG A 37 11.55 1.14 4.22
CA ARG A 37 11.53 2.30 3.30
C ARG A 37 11.50 1.88 1.83
N SER A 38 10.91 0.72 1.55
CA SER A 38 10.81 0.12 0.22
C SER A 38 9.54 -0.73 0.14
N CYS A 39 9.02 -0.96 -1.07
CA CYS A 39 7.90 -1.86 -1.28
C CYS A 39 8.37 -3.31 -1.29
N ASN A 40 7.61 -4.20 -0.65
CA ASN A 40 7.76 -5.64 -0.85
C ASN A 40 7.07 -6.04 -2.16
N LEU A 41 7.84 -6.59 -3.11
CA LEU A 41 7.32 -7.04 -4.40
C LEU A 41 6.32 -8.21 -4.25
N GLU A 42 6.48 -9.04 -3.22
CA GLU A 42 5.56 -10.14 -2.90
C GLU A 42 4.17 -9.63 -2.52
N ILE A 43 4.10 -8.48 -1.83
CA ILE A 43 2.82 -7.87 -1.47
C ILE A 43 2.32 -7.03 -2.64
N ALA A 44 3.20 -6.30 -3.31
CA ALA A 44 2.86 -5.45 -4.45
C ALA A 44 2.24 -6.21 -5.63
N LYS A 45 2.56 -7.51 -5.82
CA LYS A 45 1.92 -8.35 -6.86
C LYS A 45 0.41 -8.51 -6.68
N HIS A 46 -0.09 -8.36 -5.45
CA HIS A 46 -1.52 -8.39 -5.13
C HIS A 46 -2.20 -7.02 -5.25
N ALA A 47 -1.47 -5.99 -5.66
CA ALA A 47 -2.06 -4.67 -5.83
C ALA A 47 -3.00 -4.67 -7.04
N VAL A 48 -4.23 -4.21 -6.83
CA VAL A 48 -5.29 -4.18 -7.85
C VAL A 48 -5.34 -2.88 -8.65
N GLY A 49 -4.44 -1.93 -8.35
CA GLY A 49 -4.38 -0.67 -9.06
C GLY A 49 -2.99 -0.06 -9.02
N ARG A 50 -2.69 0.78 -10.03
CA ARG A 50 -1.46 1.57 -10.02
C ARG A 50 -1.48 2.55 -8.84
N PRO A 51 -0.32 2.80 -8.21
CA PRO A 51 -0.24 3.83 -7.21
C PRO A 51 -0.61 5.17 -7.84
N LEU A 52 -1.31 6.01 -7.10
CA LEU A 52 -1.63 7.36 -7.57
C LEU A 52 -0.28 8.02 -7.94
N ARG A 53 -0.16 8.56 -9.15
CA ARG A 53 1.08 9.19 -9.69
C ARG A 53 1.72 10.24 -8.76
N ARG A 54 1.01 10.66 -7.72
CA ARG A 54 1.39 11.67 -6.72
C ARG A 54 2.04 11.10 -5.46
N LEU A 55 1.99 9.79 -5.22
CA LEU A 55 2.42 9.15 -3.96
C LEU A 55 3.69 8.31 -4.09
N VAL A 56 4.27 8.20 -5.30
CA VAL A 56 5.38 7.28 -5.52
C VAL A 56 6.66 7.79 -4.83
N TRP A 57 6.90 9.11 -4.80
CA TRP A 57 8.11 9.71 -4.21
C TRP A 57 7.79 11.06 -3.53
N LYS A 58 7.78 11.10 -2.19
CA LYS A 58 8.03 12.29 -1.36
C LYS A 58 8.99 11.92 -0.23
#